data_AF-A0A1E5IRX7-F1
#
_entry.id   AF-A0A1E5IRX7-F1
#
_cell.length_a   1.000
_cell.length_b   1.000
_cell.length_c   1.000
_cell.angle_alpha   90.00
_cell.angle_beta   90.00
_cell.angle_gamma   90.00
#
_symmetry.space_group_name_H-M   'P 1'
#
loop_
_entity.id
_entity.type
_entity.pdbx_description
1 polymer ?
#
loop_
_entity_poly.entity_id
_entity_poly.type
_entity_poly.pdbx_seq_one_letter_code
_entity_poly.pdbx_strand_id
1 'polypeptide(L)'
;MENAKLAVSSLVLVLTMLLGSAHALAKQSSEQIELLSHTVETEFRLTHPILSVDLTASPGKELVAIGVDDNQSRWLSLYEFNQTSGQYGQKFKQRLPNAFFSFDLTKPSERFPQQAAALYFQSSEQLFQLVVSDEGLEFEPKQSIAPLILKSRVDFISRGDFVHDLNQDGLDDFVINSFSQTELLLAQAEGDVIRQILPIKPQVLLYRDGARYTQAILYFADMDLDGRNDIVKIAEGEFEVYAQQENGQFDTVARFVPVSLAISGVNWWNKRDAYGEELDQSDLIYRKVEQLKDINNDGLVDMIVRYTKSSGVLDRVNDYEIYLGQNTLAKLQFPKKPDSVIRADGTLTGFELVDIDGDKRDEVMVSGFDIGLSQIIGALVSGGIDQDVHLFKMNAESGYANKANVSKEVELSFSLTSGQSGSPVVKLADLNGDGLQDLMLSDGEQALRLYLGDGSKGLFDDDSDGFKLQLPQEGSALVSDDLNADGKDDLIIKYGRQDSKALQYKFVVIMAQ
;
A
#
# COMPACT_ATOMS: atom_id res chain seq x y z
N MET A 1 53.58 84.05 -15.84
CA MET A 1 52.91 84.38 -17.10
C MET A 1 52.21 83.10 -17.54
N GLU A 2 50.97 82.88 -17.13
CA GLU A 2 49.75 83.41 -17.73
C GLU A 2 49.20 82.41 -18.76
N ASN A 3 48.11 81.74 -18.36
CA ASN A 3 46.92 81.31 -19.12
C ASN A 3 47.08 80.40 -20.38
N ALA A 4 46.16 79.50 -20.73
CA ALA A 4 44.93 78.94 -20.16
C ALA A 4 44.39 77.86 -21.13
N LYS A 5 43.43 77.07 -20.60
CA LYS A 5 42.26 76.43 -21.25
C LYS A 5 42.19 74.90 -21.33
N LEU A 6 41.06 74.44 -20.79
CA LEU A 6 40.41 73.14 -20.76
C LEU A 6 40.23 72.49 -22.15
N ALA A 7 40.24 71.15 -22.23
CA ALA A 7 39.02 70.32 -22.28
C ALA A 7 39.32 68.80 -22.45
N VAL A 8 38.89 68.02 -21.45
CA VAL A 8 38.13 66.72 -21.44
C VAL A 8 37.70 66.21 -22.84
N SER A 9 37.69 64.92 -23.25
CA SER A 9 37.63 63.57 -22.66
C SER A 9 38.01 62.54 -23.75
N SER A 10 38.57 61.38 -23.40
CA SER A 10 38.07 60.06 -23.86
C SER A 10 38.75 58.89 -23.13
N LEU A 11 37.91 57.92 -22.81
CA LEU A 11 38.05 56.78 -21.89
C LEU A 11 39.02 55.70 -22.39
N VAL A 12 39.79 55.12 -21.45
CA VAL A 12 40.75 54.02 -21.64
C VAL A 12 40.10 52.70 -21.23
N LEU A 13 40.16 51.69 -22.10
CA LEU A 13 39.81 50.29 -21.80
C LEU A 13 41.11 49.53 -21.50
N VAL A 14 41.29 49.05 -20.28
CA VAL A 14 42.37 48.11 -19.91
C VAL A 14 41.75 46.88 -19.26
N LEU A 15 42.10 45.74 -19.86
CA LEU A 15 41.73 44.37 -19.52
C LEU A 15 42.51 43.92 -18.27
N THR A 16 41.82 43.47 -17.23
CA THR A 16 42.43 42.83 -16.04
C THR A 16 41.99 41.37 -15.94
N MET A 17 42.97 40.46 -15.97
CA MET A 17 42.80 39.04 -15.66
C MET A 17 42.37 38.87 -14.20
N LEU A 18 41.28 38.15 -13.96
CA LEU A 18 40.83 37.68 -12.65
C LEU A 18 41.28 36.24 -12.43
N LEU A 19 42.07 36.02 -11.37
CA LEU A 19 42.41 34.72 -10.81
C LEU A 19 41.13 34.08 -10.24
N GLY A 20 40.73 32.94 -10.82
CA GLY A 20 39.64 32.11 -10.31
C GLY A 20 40.06 31.34 -9.07
N SER A 21 39.47 31.67 -7.94
CA SER A 21 39.50 30.86 -6.71
C SER A 21 38.63 29.61 -6.90
N ALA A 22 39.29 28.46 -7.00
CA ALA A 22 38.65 27.15 -6.92
C ALA A 22 37.95 27.01 -5.57
N HIS A 23 36.62 27.05 -5.59
CA HIS A 23 35.82 26.57 -4.47
C HIS A 23 35.82 25.05 -4.58
N ALA A 24 36.54 24.39 -3.68
CA ALA A 24 36.30 23.00 -3.39
C ALA A 24 34.83 22.89 -2.95
N LEU A 25 34.01 22.20 -3.74
CA LEU A 25 32.69 21.75 -3.33
C LEU A 25 32.89 20.91 -2.06
N ALA A 26 32.54 21.51 -0.92
CA ALA A 26 32.41 20.77 0.32
C ALA A 26 31.38 19.66 0.06
N LYS A 27 31.79 18.43 0.37
CA LYS A 27 30.91 17.27 0.50
C LYS A 27 29.72 17.72 1.37
N GLN A 28 28.53 17.72 0.80
CA GLN A 28 27.28 17.95 1.52
C GLN A 28 27.31 16.98 2.71
N SER A 29 27.34 17.53 3.93
CA SER A 29 27.19 16.71 5.13
C SER A 29 25.86 15.99 5.00
N SER A 30 25.84 14.66 5.16
CA SER A 30 24.60 13.93 5.38
C SER A 30 23.87 14.66 6.52
N GLU A 31 22.72 15.27 6.23
CA GLU A 31 21.88 15.83 7.27
C GLU A 31 21.49 14.65 8.16
N GLN A 32 21.94 14.69 9.42
CA GLN A 32 21.70 13.61 10.34
C GLN A 32 20.24 13.68 10.76
N ILE A 33 19.42 12.74 10.31
CA ILE A 33 18.00 12.67 10.65
C ILE A 33 17.85 12.46 12.16
N GLU A 34 17.11 13.34 12.82
CA GLU A 34 16.76 13.19 14.23
C GLU A 34 15.35 12.59 14.36
N LEU A 35 15.24 11.52 15.14
CA LEU A 35 13.97 10.81 15.38
C LEU A 35 13.48 11.08 16.81
N LEU A 36 12.42 11.87 16.95
CA LEU A 36 11.83 12.20 18.25
C LEU A 36 10.62 11.33 18.56
N SER A 37 10.80 10.36 19.46
CA SER A 37 9.74 9.44 19.84
C SER A 37 8.88 9.93 21.02
N HIS A 38 7.57 9.73 20.91
CA HIS A 38 6.59 9.87 21.98
C HIS A 38 5.72 8.61 22.09
N THR A 39 5.50 8.11 23.31
CA THR A 39 4.64 6.94 23.55
C THR A 39 3.24 7.38 23.99
N VAL A 40 2.22 6.83 23.34
CA VAL A 40 0.82 7.03 23.69
C VAL A 40 0.27 5.76 24.33
N GLU A 41 -0.23 5.87 25.55
CA GLU A 41 -0.93 4.78 26.25
C GLU A 41 -2.42 4.75 25.90
N THR A 42 -2.99 3.55 25.79
CA THR A 42 -4.39 3.32 25.46
C THR A 42 -5.10 2.58 26.59
N GLU A 43 -6.38 2.91 26.81
CA GLU A 43 -7.21 2.27 27.85
C GLU A 43 -7.71 0.87 27.44
N PHE A 44 -7.35 0.42 26.25
CA PHE A 44 -7.75 -0.85 25.66
C PHE A 44 -6.60 -1.44 24.86
N ARG A 45 -6.62 -2.75 24.65
CA ARG A 45 -5.65 -3.45 23.84
C ARG A 45 -5.87 -3.14 22.36
N LEU A 46 -4.85 -2.64 21.68
CA LEU A 46 -4.90 -2.31 20.26
C LEU A 46 -5.02 -3.60 19.42
N THR A 47 -6.01 -3.68 18.54
CA THR A 47 -6.21 -4.86 17.67
C THR A 47 -5.91 -4.59 16.20
N HIS A 48 -5.95 -3.33 15.77
CA HIS A 48 -5.70 -2.90 14.39
C HIS A 48 -4.45 -2.02 14.31
N PRO A 49 -3.89 -1.79 13.11
CA PRO A 49 -2.96 -0.71 12.87
C PRO A 49 -3.54 0.63 13.33
N ILE A 50 -2.67 1.57 13.70
CA ILE A 50 -3.07 2.96 13.92
C ILE A 50 -3.25 3.61 12.55
N LEU A 51 -4.40 4.24 12.32
CA LEU A 51 -4.68 4.92 11.06
C LEU A 51 -4.31 6.39 11.21
N SER A 52 -3.49 6.93 10.32
CA SER A 52 -3.36 8.37 10.12
C SER A 52 -4.43 8.83 9.13
N VAL A 53 -5.16 9.89 9.49
CA VAL A 53 -6.29 10.37 8.68
C VAL A 53 -6.59 11.83 9.01
N ASP A 54 -6.95 12.60 8.00
CA ASP A 54 -7.37 14.01 8.13
C ASP A 54 -8.90 14.07 8.20
N LEU A 55 -9.45 13.87 9.42
CA LEU A 55 -10.89 13.86 9.70
C LEU A 55 -11.42 15.22 10.14
N THR A 56 -10.55 16.15 10.56
CA THR A 56 -10.96 17.47 11.03
C THR A 56 -10.09 18.56 10.42
N ALA A 57 -10.55 19.81 10.42
CA ALA A 57 -9.76 20.93 9.92
C ALA A 57 -8.58 21.35 10.85
N SER A 58 -8.23 20.50 11.82
CA SER A 58 -7.18 20.78 12.79
C SER A 58 -5.81 20.57 12.15
N PRO A 59 -4.77 21.34 12.54
CA PRO A 59 -3.45 21.14 11.95
C PRO A 59 -2.84 19.78 12.31
N GLY A 60 -2.32 19.09 11.30
CA GLY A 60 -1.73 17.75 11.42
C GLY A 60 -2.80 16.65 11.36
N LYS A 61 -2.39 15.45 10.93
CA LYS A 61 -3.31 14.31 10.78
C LYS A 61 -3.72 13.76 12.14
N GLU A 62 -4.98 13.38 12.30
CA GLU A 62 -5.41 12.61 13.46
C GLU A 62 -4.96 11.16 13.39
N LEU A 63 -4.84 10.53 14.55
CA LEU A 63 -4.61 9.09 14.67
C LEU A 63 -5.86 8.40 15.21
N VAL A 64 -6.32 7.36 14.52
CA VAL A 64 -7.44 6.52 14.93
C VAL A 64 -6.92 5.18 15.42
N ALA A 65 -7.22 4.85 16.69
CA ALA A 65 -6.89 3.58 17.30
C ALA A 65 -8.14 2.73 17.51
N ILE A 66 -8.11 1.47 17.05
CA ILE A 66 -9.19 0.50 17.26
C ILE A 66 -8.67 -0.68 18.10
N GLY A 67 -9.46 -1.06 19.11
CA GLY A 67 -9.09 -2.15 20.00
C GLY A 67 -10.21 -2.68 20.88
N VAL A 68 -9.83 -3.50 21.86
CA VAL A 68 -10.74 -4.15 22.80
C VAL A 68 -10.28 -4.00 24.24
N ASP A 69 -11.22 -3.72 25.15
CA ASP A 69 -10.93 -3.74 26.58
C ASP A 69 -10.88 -5.18 27.13
N ASP A 70 -10.62 -5.30 28.44
CA ASP A 70 -10.53 -6.59 29.12
C ASP A 70 -11.87 -7.36 29.11
N ASN A 71 -13.00 -6.67 28.95
CA ASN A 71 -14.33 -7.25 28.80
C ASN A 71 -14.67 -7.61 27.34
N GLN A 72 -13.71 -7.52 26.41
CA GLN A 72 -13.90 -7.70 24.97
C GLN A 72 -14.89 -6.71 24.34
N SER A 73 -15.15 -5.56 24.96
CA SER A 73 -15.89 -4.48 24.30
C SER A 73 -14.96 -3.73 23.35
N ARG A 74 -15.48 -3.43 22.16
CA ARG A 74 -14.74 -2.74 21.10
C ARG A 74 -14.78 -1.22 21.30
N TRP A 75 -13.65 -0.59 21.05
CA TRP A 75 -13.45 0.83 21.23
C TRP A 75 -12.71 1.43 20.03
N LEU A 76 -13.04 2.68 19.73
CA LEU A 76 -12.32 3.55 18.82
C LEU A 76 -11.92 4.80 19.60
N SER A 77 -10.65 5.19 19.52
CA SER A 77 -10.16 6.47 20.04
C SER A 77 -9.60 7.32 18.91
N LEU A 78 -9.88 8.61 18.95
CA LEU A 78 -9.32 9.63 18.08
C LEU A 78 -8.27 10.43 18.88
N TYR A 79 -7.08 10.54 18.33
CA TYR A 79 -5.97 11.32 18.88
C TYR A 79 -5.63 12.47 17.95
N GLU A 80 -5.38 13.64 18.54
CA GLU A 80 -5.10 14.87 17.82
C GLU A 80 -3.66 15.33 18.10
N PHE A 81 -3.01 15.88 17.08
CA PHE A 81 -1.66 16.40 17.20
C PHE A 81 -1.67 17.77 17.88
N ASN A 82 -0.88 17.94 18.93
CA ASN A 82 -0.69 19.22 19.59
C ASN A 82 0.60 19.88 19.10
N GLN A 83 0.48 20.90 18.26
CA GLN A 83 1.62 21.63 17.69
C GLN A 83 2.54 22.30 18.73
N THR A 84 2.02 22.64 19.92
CA THR A 84 2.85 23.28 20.96
C THR A 84 3.75 22.27 21.67
N SER A 85 3.25 21.06 21.92
CA SER A 85 4.02 20.00 22.56
C SER A 85 4.71 19.05 21.59
N GLY A 86 4.32 19.04 20.31
CA GLY A 86 4.76 18.06 19.31
C GLY A 86 4.32 16.63 19.64
N GLN A 87 3.16 16.47 20.28
CA GLN A 87 2.71 15.17 20.81
C GLN A 87 1.22 14.95 20.55
N TYR A 88 0.83 13.67 20.52
CA TYR A 88 -0.56 13.25 20.36
C TYR A 88 -1.28 13.10 21.69
N GLY A 89 -2.50 13.63 21.77
CA GLY A 89 -3.40 13.46 22.91
C GLY A 89 -4.73 12.86 22.51
N GLN A 90 -5.32 12.00 23.36
CA GLN A 90 -6.65 11.45 23.09
C GLN A 90 -7.69 12.56 23.16
N LYS A 91 -8.35 12.85 22.03
CA LYS A 91 -9.45 13.83 21.95
C LYS A 91 -10.77 13.17 22.34
N PHE A 92 -11.08 12.05 21.70
CA PHE A 92 -12.33 11.32 21.92
C PHE A 92 -12.12 9.82 22.00
N LYS A 93 -13.05 9.15 22.69
CA LYS A 93 -13.17 7.70 22.77
C LYS A 93 -14.63 7.32 22.64
N GLN A 94 -14.92 6.38 21.75
CA GLN A 94 -16.28 5.94 21.46
C GLN A 94 -16.36 4.41 21.39
N ARG A 95 -17.46 3.87 21.90
CA ARG A 95 -17.71 2.43 21.81
C ARG A 95 -18.05 2.05 20.38
N LEU A 96 -17.35 1.07 19.82
CA LEU A 96 -17.66 0.53 18.50
C LEU A 96 -18.83 -0.47 18.61
N PRO A 97 -19.95 -0.24 17.89
CA PRO A 97 -21.07 -1.16 17.87
C PRO A 97 -20.68 -2.56 17.42
N ASN A 98 -21.24 -3.60 18.07
CA ASN A 98 -20.90 -4.96 17.70
C ASN A 98 -21.48 -5.41 16.33
N ALA A 99 -22.37 -4.59 15.76
CA ALA A 99 -22.93 -4.80 14.43
C ALA A 99 -21.95 -4.45 13.30
N PHE A 100 -20.92 -3.63 13.58
CA PHE A 100 -19.92 -3.29 12.58
C PHE A 100 -18.98 -4.46 12.36
N PHE A 101 -18.82 -4.87 11.11
CA PHE A 101 -17.96 -5.99 10.74
C PHE A 101 -16.80 -5.59 9.84
N SER A 102 -16.89 -4.44 9.17
CA SER A 102 -15.84 -3.91 8.32
C SER A 102 -15.71 -2.40 8.46
N PHE A 103 -14.50 -1.86 8.26
CA PHE A 103 -14.25 -0.42 8.11
C PHE A 103 -13.29 -0.15 6.96
N ASP A 104 -13.40 1.02 6.34
CA ASP A 104 -12.53 1.47 5.24
C ASP A 104 -12.46 3.00 5.19
N LEU A 105 -11.47 3.57 4.50
CA LEU A 105 -11.26 5.02 4.38
C LEU A 105 -11.21 5.47 2.92
N THR A 106 -11.59 6.72 2.69
CA THR A 106 -11.38 7.46 1.43
C THR A 106 -9.96 7.25 0.91
N LYS A 107 -9.82 6.75 -0.31
CA LYS A 107 -8.50 6.55 -0.91
C LYS A 107 -7.92 7.89 -1.36
N PRO A 108 -6.62 8.16 -1.18
CA PRO A 108 -5.98 9.35 -1.74
C PRO A 108 -6.19 9.43 -3.25
N SER A 109 -6.48 10.62 -3.76
CA SER A 109 -6.69 10.88 -5.18
C SER A 109 -5.66 11.85 -5.71
N GLU A 110 -4.91 11.48 -6.76
CA GLU A 110 -4.00 12.41 -7.44
C GLU A 110 -4.75 13.59 -8.08
N ARG A 111 -6.00 13.35 -8.51
CA ARG A 111 -6.86 14.36 -9.13
C ARG A 111 -7.47 15.30 -8.08
N PHE A 112 -7.72 14.79 -6.88
CA PHE A 112 -8.30 15.53 -5.76
C PHE A 112 -7.47 15.36 -4.48
N PRO A 113 -6.22 15.87 -4.44
CA PRO A 113 -5.33 15.67 -3.30
C PRO A 113 -5.79 16.38 -2.02
N GLN A 114 -6.76 17.30 -2.13
CA GLN A 114 -7.39 18.01 -1.02
C GLN A 114 -8.75 17.43 -0.63
N GLN A 115 -9.14 16.27 -1.17
CA GLN A 115 -10.37 15.59 -0.78
C GLN A 115 -10.29 15.25 0.71
N ALA A 116 -11.28 15.69 1.46
CA ALA A 116 -11.37 15.38 2.89
C ALA A 116 -11.49 13.87 3.08
N ALA A 117 -10.67 13.31 3.96
CA ALA A 117 -10.74 11.90 4.25
C ALA A 117 -11.96 11.59 5.14
N ALA A 118 -12.55 10.43 4.92
CA ALA A 118 -13.65 9.92 5.72
C ALA A 118 -13.38 8.47 6.13
N LEU A 119 -13.93 8.09 7.29
CA LEU A 119 -13.87 6.72 7.81
C LEU A 119 -15.27 6.11 7.82
N TYR A 120 -15.43 5.02 7.09
CA TYR A 120 -16.71 4.34 6.90
C TYR A 120 -16.74 2.99 7.61
N PHE A 121 -17.94 2.58 8.02
CA PHE A 121 -18.20 1.31 8.69
C PHE A 121 -19.37 0.59 8.04
N GLN A 122 -19.27 -0.73 7.91
CA GLN A 122 -20.36 -1.58 7.42
C GLN A 122 -20.96 -2.42 8.56
N SER A 123 -22.28 -2.43 8.62
CA SER A 123 -23.08 -3.44 9.29
C SER A 123 -23.77 -4.35 8.26
N SER A 124 -24.45 -5.41 8.71
CA SER A 124 -25.15 -6.33 7.79
C SER A 124 -26.28 -5.69 6.97
N GLU A 125 -26.68 -4.45 7.28
CA GLU A 125 -27.84 -3.78 6.66
C GLU A 125 -27.57 -2.34 6.24
N GLN A 126 -26.54 -1.69 6.77
CA GLN A 126 -26.33 -0.24 6.66
C GLN A 126 -24.84 0.12 6.66
N LEU A 127 -24.49 1.09 5.82
CA LEU A 127 -23.23 1.82 5.80
C LEU A 127 -23.31 3.03 6.76
N PHE A 128 -22.23 3.29 7.48
CA PHE A 128 -22.09 4.44 8.37
C PHE A 128 -20.83 5.22 8.07
N GLN A 129 -20.86 6.53 8.31
CA GLN A 129 -19.70 7.40 8.30
C GLN A 129 -19.40 7.83 9.75
N LEU A 130 -18.12 7.88 10.13
CA LEU A 130 -17.70 8.52 11.37
C LEU A 130 -17.74 10.04 11.18
N VAL A 131 -18.50 10.71 12.03
CA VAL A 131 -18.57 12.18 12.10
C VAL A 131 -17.90 12.62 13.39
N VAL A 132 -16.95 13.53 13.28
CA VAL A 132 -16.28 14.18 14.41
C VAL A 132 -16.97 15.52 14.66
N SER A 133 -17.60 15.67 15.81
CA SER A 133 -18.23 16.92 16.26
C SER A 133 -17.47 17.51 17.45
N ASP A 134 -17.83 18.73 17.85
CA ASP A 134 -17.27 19.34 19.06
C ASP A 134 -17.60 18.55 20.34
N GLU A 135 -18.69 17.77 20.32
CA GLU A 135 -19.17 17.00 21.48
C GLU A 135 -18.66 15.55 21.50
N GLY A 136 -18.16 15.03 20.38
CA GLY A 136 -17.61 13.68 20.32
C GLY A 136 -17.63 13.02 18.95
N LEU A 137 -17.74 11.68 18.96
CA LEU A 137 -17.74 10.83 17.78
C LEU A 137 -19.11 10.20 17.58
N GLU A 138 -19.68 10.41 16.41
CA GLU A 138 -20.97 9.86 16.01
C GLU A 138 -20.85 8.98 14.76
N PHE A 139 -21.69 7.94 14.68
CA PHE A 139 -21.77 7.09 13.50
C PHE A 139 -23.05 7.43 12.74
N GLU A 140 -22.93 8.23 11.69
CA GLU A 140 -24.07 8.68 10.88
C GLU A 140 -24.43 7.58 9.85
N PRO A 141 -25.68 7.09 9.82
CA PRO A 141 -26.10 6.14 8.79
C PRO A 141 -26.17 6.82 7.42
N LYS A 142 -25.59 6.19 6.40
CA LYS A 142 -25.59 6.70 5.01
C LYS A 142 -26.57 5.93 4.13
N GLN A 143 -26.19 4.72 3.71
CA GLN A 143 -26.93 3.93 2.72
C GLN A 143 -27.26 2.53 3.26
N SER A 144 -28.41 1.99 2.88
CA SER A 144 -28.74 0.58 3.18
C SER A 144 -28.01 -0.36 2.22
N ILE A 145 -27.46 -1.44 2.74
CA ILE A 145 -26.58 -2.37 2.02
C ILE A 145 -26.94 -3.83 2.32
N ALA A 146 -26.57 -4.74 1.42
CA ALA A 146 -26.74 -6.18 1.59
C ALA A 146 -25.41 -6.93 1.37
N PRO A 147 -24.43 -6.80 2.28
CA PRO A 147 -23.11 -7.39 2.13
C PRO A 147 -23.10 -8.92 2.29
N LEU A 148 -21.95 -9.55 2.07
CA LEU A 148 -21.66 -10.98 2.28
C LEU A 148 -21.68 -11.44 3.75
N ILE A 149 -22.58 -10.91 4.58
CA ILE A 149 -22.73 -11.29 5.97
C ILE A 149 -24.19 -11.22 6.41
N LEU A 150 -24.62 -12.25 7.14
CA LEU A 150 -25.98 -12.36 7.71
C LEU A 150 -26.02 -12.14 9.23
N LYS A 151 -24.85 -12.08 9.89
CA LYS A 151 -24.76 -11.90 11.33
C LYS A 151 -24.92 -10.42 11.68
N SER A 152 -25.90 -10.11 12.53
CA SER A 152 -26.09 -8.77 13.12
C SER A 152 -25.09 -8.45 14.25
N ARG A 153 -24.30 -9.44 14.67
CA ARG A 153 -23.26 -9.28 15.69
C ARG A 153 -22.04 -10.13 15.29
N VAL A 154 -20.88 -9.50 15.26
CA VAL A 154 -19.58 -10.15 15.05
C VAL A 154 -18.64 -9.92 16.22
N ASP A 155 -17.61 -10.74 16.34
CA ASP A 155 -16.60 -10.59 17.40
C ASP A 155 -15.37 -9.80 16.91
N PHE A 156 -15.15 -9.80 15.59
CA PHE A 156 -14.04 -9.14 14.91
C PHE A 156 -14.57 -8.16 13.88
N ILE A 157 -13.93 -6.99 13.80
CA ILE A 157 -14.12 -6.04 12.71
C ILE A 157 -12.89 -6.16 11.82
N SER A 158 -13.06 -6.25 10.50
CA SER A 158 -11.96 -6.31 9.54
C SER A 158 -11.73 -4.97 8.88
N ARG A 159 -10.51 -4.75 8.37
CA ARG A 159 -10.30 -3.76 7.33
C ARG A 159 -10.94 -4.26 6.03
N GLY A 160 -11.74 -3.42 5.37
CA GLY A 160 -12.35 -3.70 4.07
C GLY A 160 -11.67 -2.96 2.93
N ASP A 161 -12.17 -3.21 1.73
CA ASP A 161 -11.83 -2.48 0.51
C ASP A 161 -13.11 -2.23 -0.28
N PHE A 162 -13.91 -1.29 0.21
CA PHE A 162 -15.24 -0.99 -0.29
C PHE A 162 -15.48 0.49 -0.57
N VAL A 163 -14.51 1.37 -0.27
CA VAL A 163 -14.57 2.81 -0.56
C VAL A 163 -13.61 3.12 -1.70
N HIS A 164 -14.13 3.68 -2.80
CA HIS A 164 -13.38 3.98 -4.02
C HIS A 164 -14.00 5.22 -4.68
N ASP A 165 -13.21 6.06 -5.34
CA ASP A 165 -13.74 7.04 -6.32
C ASP A 165 -13.80 6.33 -7.69
N LEU A 166 -14.92 5.64 -7.97
CA LEU A 166 -15.03 4.75 -9.12
C LEU A 166 -15.11 5.53 -10.42
N ASN A 167 -15.71 6.72 -10.36
CA ASN A 167 -15.97 7.56 -11.53
C ASN A 167 -15.06 8.78 -11.66
N GLN A 168 -14.08 8.91 -10.77
CA GLN A 168 -13.10 9.99 -10.73
C GLN A 168 -13.76 11.38 -10.61
N ASP A 169 -14.85 11.48 -9.85
CA ASP A 169 -15.56 12.74 -9.58
C ASP A 169 -15.16 13.39 -8.24
N GLY A 170 -14.30 12.72 -7.46
CA GLY A 170 -13.81 13.20 -6.17
C GLY A 170 -14.75 12.93 -5.00
N LEU A 171 -15.78 12.10 -5.19
CA LEU A 171 -16.67 11.61 -4.15
C LEU A 171 -16.39 10.14 -3.85
N ASP A 172 -16.64 9.74 -2.60
CA ASP A 172 -16.51 8.34 -2.20
C ASP A 172 -17.71 7.52 -2.67
N ASP A 173 -17.46 6.60 -3.60
CA ASP A 173 -18.38 5.55 -4.01
C ASP A 173 -18.16 4.26 -3.21
N PHE A 174 -19.13 3.35 -3.26
CA PHE A 174 -19.06 2.10 -2.52
C PHE A 174 -19.27 0.85 -3.36
N VAL A 175 -18.39 -0.13 -3.19
CA VAL A 175 -18.48 -1.48 -3.79
C VAL A 175 -18.97 -2.47 -2.74
N ILE A 176 -20.23 -2.87 -2.83
CA ILE A 176 -20.88 -3.80 -1.92
C ILE A 176 -21.06 -5.17 -2.58
N ASN A 177 -20.22 -6.12 -2.18
CA ASN A 177 -20.34 -7.50 -2.62
C ASN A 177 -21.46 -8.21 -1.82
N SER A 178 -22.42 -8.82 -2.52
CA SER A 178 -23.52 -9.61 -1.94
C SER A 178 -23.39 -11.10 -2.31
N PHE A 179 -24.33 -11.93 -1.84
CA PHE A 179 -24.32 -13.37 -2.12
C PHE A 179 -24.59 -13.76 -3.59
N SER A 180 -25.09 -12.82 -4.42
CA SER A 180 -25.48 -13.12 -5.81
C SER A 180 -24.96 -12.12 -6.84
N GLN A 181 -24.51 -10.94 -6.42
CA GLN A 181 -24.17 -9.82 -7.29
C GLN A 181 -23.27 -8.81 -6.57
N THR A 182 -22.74 -7.85 -7.31
CA THR A 182 -22.02 -6.69 -6.76
C THR A 182 -22.88 -5.46 -6.95
N GLU A 183 -23.02 -4.68 -5.90
CA GLU A 183 -23.78 -3.45 -5.91
C GLU A 183 -22.84 -2.25 -5.80
N LEU A 184 -23.01 -1.27 -6.67
CA LEU A 184 -22.29 -0.01 -6.64
C LEU A 184 -23.22 1.07 -6.09
N LEU A 185 -22.70 1.87 -5.18
CA LEU A 185 -23.35 3.08 -4.68
C LEU A 185 -22.50 4.26 -5.13
N LEU A 186 -22.89 4.88 -6.24
CA LEU A 186 -22.18 6.01 -6.82
C LEU A 186 -22.69 7.30 -6.17
N ALA A 187 -21.83 7.98 -5.41
CA ALA A 187 -22.16 9.25 -4.80
C ALA A 187 -22.38 10.32 -5.87
N GLN A 188 -23.25 11.28 -5.59
CA GLN A 188 -23.52 12.41 -6.47
C GLN A 188 -23.37 13.70 -5.68
N ALA A 189 -23.24 14.82 -6.40
CA ALA A 189 -23.35 16.13 -5.81
C ALA A 189 -24.66 16.25 -4.99
N GLU A 190 -24.64 17.07 -3.93
CA GLU A 190 -25.79 17.33 -3.06
C GLU A 190 -26.23 16.14 -2.18
N GLY A 191 -25.49 15.02 -2.20
CA GLY A 191 -25.67 13.88 -1.29
C GLY A 191 -26.59 12.78 -1.81
N ASP A 192 -27.06 12.88 -3.06
CA ASP A 192 -27.77 11.80 -3.75
C ASP A 192 -26.82 10.63 -4.05
N VAL A 193 -27.40 9.44 -4.25
CA VAL A 193 -26.64 8.22 -4.59
C VAL A 193 -27.34 7.43 -5.69
N ILE A 194 -26.60 7.12 -6.75
CA ILE A 194 -27.04 6.22 -7.81
C ILE A 194 -26.67 4.79 -7.43
N ARG A 195 -27.67 3.91 -7.33
CA ARG A 195 -27.48 2.49 -7.07
C ARG A 195 -27.42 1.72 -8.40
N GLN A 196 -26.32 0.99 -8.62
CA GLN A 196 -26.17 0.08 -9.76
C GLN A 196 -25.91 -1.34 -9.30
N ILE A 197 -26.38 -2.31 -10.08
CA ILE A 197 -26.14 -3.72 -9.83
C ILE A 197 -25.37 -4.28 -11.01
N LEU A 198 -24.18 -4.80 -10.74
CA LEU A 198 -23.40 -5.56 -11.70
C LEU A 198 -23.59 -7.05 -11.45
N PRO A 199 -23.77 -7.89 -12.50
CA PRO A 199 -23.94 -9.34 -12.40
C PRO A 199 -22.63 -10.08 -11.99
N ILE A 200 -21.78 -9.43 -11.20
CA ILE A 200 -20.54 -9.97 -10.66
C ILE A 200 -20.83 -10.75 -9.38
N LYS A 201 -20.63 -12.06 -9.45
CA LYS A 201 -20.86 -12.98 -8.32
C LYS A 201 -19.64 -13.05 -7.41
N PRO A 202 -19.84 -13.32 -6.11
CA PRO A 202 -18.74 -13.64 -5.19
C PRO A 202 -18.06 -14.95 -5.60
N GLN A 203 -16.83 -15.13 -5.14
CA GLN A 203 -16.14 -16.41 -5.22
C GLN A 203 -16.73 -17.37 -4.18
N VAL A 204 -16.93 -18.63 -4.58
CA VAL A 204 -17.57 -19.65 -3.73
C VAL A 204 -16.71 -20.91 -3.70
N LEU A 205 -16.23 -21.25 -2.51
CA LEU A 205 -15.61 -22.55 -2.22
C LEU A 205 -16.63 -23.45 -1.54
N LEU A 206 -16.96 -24.57 -2.17
CA LEU A 206 -17.87 -25.57 -1.63
C LEU A 206 -17.12 -26.60 -0.80
N TYR A 207 -17.69 -26.92 0.36
CA TYR A 207 -17.25 -27.97 1.26
C TYR A 207 -18.41 -28.94 1.51
N ARG A 208 -18.12 -30.08 2.14
CA ARG A 208 -19.13 -31.11 2.41
C ARG A 208 -20.30 -30.61 3.27
N ASP A 209 -20.05 -29.66 4.16
CA ASP A 209 -20.97 -29.17 5.18
C ASP A 209 -21.28 -27.66 5.06
N GLY A 210 -20.83 -27.01 3.98
CA GLY A 210 -21.10 -25.59 3.78
C GLY A 210 -20.39 -24.99 2.58
N ALA A 211 -20.41 -23.66 2.52
CA ALA A 211 -19.74 -22.88 1.50
C ALA A 211 -19.04 -21.68 2.14
N ARG A 212 -17.85 -21.34 1.64
CA ARG A 212 -17.16 -20.09 1.96
C ARG A 212 -17.37 -19.13 0.80
N TYR A 213 -17.94 -17.97 1.10
CA TYR A 213 -18.10 -16.86 0.17
C TYR A 213 -16.98 -15.86 0.42
N THR A 214 -16.35 -15.40 -0.66
CA THR A 214 -15.39 -14.28 -0.65
C THR A 214 -15.74 -13.31 -1.76
N GLN A 215 -15.39 -12.04 -1.56
CA GLN A 215 -15.65 -10.98 -2.52
C GLN A 215 -14.98 -11.30 -3.88
N ALA A 216 -15.56 -10.79 -4.97
CA ALA A 216 -14.87 -10.81 -6.24
C ALA A 216 -13.67 -9.85 -6.18
N ILE A 217 -12.55 -10.23 -6.78
CA ILE A 217 -11.42 -9.32 -6.97
C ILE A 217 -11.73 -8.48 -8.20
N LEU A 218 -11.78 -7.16 -8.01
CA LEU A 218 -12.04 -6.18 -9.05
C LEU A 218 -10.77 -5.36 -9.28
N TYR A 219 -10.60 -4.94 -10.52
CA TYR A 219 -9.55 -4.02 -10.96
C TYR A 219 -10.23 -2.83 -11.63
N PHE A 220 -9.62 -1.65 -11.55
CA PHE A 220 -10.14 -0.42 -12.14
C PHE A 220 -9.13 0.09 -13.14
N ALA A 221 -9.48 0.05 -14.43
CA ALA A 221 -8.53 0.25 -15.52
C ALA A 221 -9.26 0.68 -16.79
N ASP A 222 -8.70 1.63 -17.53
CA ASP A 222 -9.22 2.05 -18.84
C ASP A 222 -8.93 0.98 -19.91
N MET A 223 -9.91 0.13 -20.22
CA MET A 223 -9.74 -1.00 -21.13
C MET A 223 -10.14 -0.67 -22.57
N ASP A 224 -10.83 0.44 -22.81
CA ASP A 224 -11.20 0.89 -24.16
C ASP A 224 -10.57 2.22 -24.59
N LEU A 225 -9.67 2.75 -23.77
CA LEU A 225 -8.81 3.91 -24.01
C LEU A 225 -9.62 5.20 -24.19
N ASP A 226 -10.69 5.35 -23.41
CA ASP A 226 -11.58 6.51 -23.43
C ASP A 226 -11.28 7.54 -22.32
N GLY A 227 -10.28 7.27 -21.48
CA GLY A 227 -9.84 8.09 -20.36
C GLY A 227 -10.62 7.86 -19.06
N ARG A 228 -11.47 6.83 -18.99
CA ARG A 228 -12.25 6.45 -17.81
C ARG A 228 -11.89 5.06 -17.33
N ASN A 229 -11.91 4.85 -16.02
CA ASN A 229 -11.63 3.52 -15.46
C ASN A 229 -12.85 2.63 -15.62
N ASP A 230 -12.67 1.48 -16.26
CA ASP A 230 -13.66 0.41 -16.31
C ASP A 230 -13.54 -0.50 -15.09
N ILE A 231 -14.62 -1.21 -14.74
CA ILE A 231 -14.55 -2.29 -13.76
C ILE A 231 -14.18 -3.58 -14.47
N VAL A 232 -13.07 -4.17 -14.06
CA VAL A 232 -12.50 -5.37 -14.67
C VAL A 232 -12.48 -6.52 -13.67
N LYS A 233 -13.03 -7.66 -14.07
CA LYS A 233 -12.88 -8.93 -13.36
C LYS A 233 -12.12 -9.92 -14.23
N ILE A 234 -11.14 -10.61 -13.64
CA ILE A 234 -10.31 -11.57 -14.36
C ILE A 234 -10.97 -12.96 -14.30
N ALA A 235 -11.32 -13.50 -15.46
CA ALA A 235 -11.82 -14.86 -15.62
C ALA A 235 -10.67 -15.80 -16.06
N GLU A 236 -10.99 -16.97 -16.60
CA GLU A 236 -9.99 -17.92 -17.09
C GLU A 236 -9.60 -17.59 -18.54
N GLY A 237 -8.47 -16.91 -18.71
CA GLY A 237 -7.94 -16.51 -20.03
C GLY A 237 -8.63 -15.31 -20.68
N GLU A 238 -9.50 -14.59 -19.97
CA GLU A 238 -10.18 -13.40 -20.47
C GLU A 238 -10.49 -12.40 -19.35
N PHE A 239 -10.74 -11.16 -19.74
CA PHE A 239 -11.26 -10.10 -18.87
C PHE A 239 -12.76 -9.92 -19.09
N GLU A 240 -13.49 -9.80 -17.99
CA GLU A 240 -14.89 -9.42 -17.93
C GLU A 240 -14.94 -7.91 -17.60
N VAL A 241 -15.19 -7.08 -18.61
CA VAL A 241 -15.08 -5.61 -18.53
C VAL A 241 -16.47 -4.98 -18.51
N TYR A 242 -16.73 -4.15 -17.51
CA TYR A 242 -17.93 -3.32 -17.39
C TYR A 242 -17.51 -1.87 -17.65
N ALA A 243 -17.75 -1.39 -18.86
CA ALA A 243 -17.23 -0.11 -19.32
C ALA A 243 -17.88 1.07 -18.60
N GLN A 244 -17.09 2.10 -18.30
CA GLN A 244 -17.64 3.32 -17.74
C GLN A 244 -18.23 4.23 -18.82
N GLN A 245 -19.44 4.73 -18.57
CA GLN A 245 -20.15 5.66 -19.45
C GLN A 245 -19.83 7.13 -19.10
N GLU A 246 -20.07 8.04 -20.04
CA GLU A 246 -19.84 9.48 -19.87
C GLU A 246 -20.59 10.12 -18.67
N ASN A 247 -21.66 9.48 -18.20
CA ASN A 247 -22.44 9.92 -17.05
C ASN A 247 -21.93 9.37 -15.70
N GLY A 248 -20.74 8.73 -15.69
CA GLY A 248 -20.11 8.15 -14.50
C GLY A 248 -20.61 6.76 -14.10
N GLN A 249 -21.66 6.25 -14.75
CA GLN A 249 -22.23 4.92 -14.50
C GLN A 249 -21.51 3.83 -15.29
N PHE A 250 -21.71 2.57 -14.91
CA PHE A 250 -21.11 1.41 -15.59
C PHE A 250 -22.14 0.64 -16.42
N ASP A 251 -21.67 0.07 -17.54
CA ASP A 251 -22.43 -0.91 -18.29
C ASP A 251 -22.81 -2.10 -17.38
N THR A 252 -24.03 -2.62 -17.53
CA THR A 252 -24.51 -3.78 -16.75
C THR A 252 -24.29 -5.12 -17.46
N VAL A 253 -23.82 -5.06 -18.71
CA VAL A 253 -23.50 -6.22 -19.54
C VAL A 253 -22.01 -6.18 -19.84
N ALA A 254 -21.28 -7.19 -19.37
CA ALA A 254 -19.84 -7.25 -19.57
C ALA A 254 -19.46 -7.47 -21.04
N ARG A 255 -18.37 -6.82 -21.46
CA ARG A 255 -17.60 -7.15 -22.65
C ARG A 255 -16.49 -8.13 -22.26
N PHE A 256 -16.42 -9.25 -22.96
CA PHE A 256 -15.37 -10.25 -22.75
C PHE A 256 -14.18 -9.97 -23.67
N VAL A 257 -13.00 -9.76 -23.08
CA VAL A 257 -11.75 -9.48 -23.81
C VAL A 257 -10.80 -10.65 -23.60
N PRO A 258 -10.58 -11.51 -24.62
CA PRO A 258 -9.69 -12.64 -24.48
C PRO A 258 -8.23 -12.18 -24.37
N VAL A 259 -7.48 -12.84 -23.49
CA VAL A 259 -6.03 -12.65 -23.36
C VAL A 259 -5.34 -13.84 -24.00
N SER A 260 -4.19 -13.61 -24.64
CA SER A 260 -3.45 -14.65 -25.36
C SER A 260 -2.74 -15.69 -24.47
N LEU A 261 -3.00 -15.63 -23.16
CA LEU A 261 -2.32 -16.36 -22.10
C LEU A 261 -3.34 -17.08 -21.22
N ALA A 262 -2.98 -18.24 -20.69
CA ALA A 262 -3.76 -18.92 -19.66
C ALA A 262 -3.51 -18.20 -18.32
N ILE A 263 -4.34 -17.21 -18.01
CA ILE A 263 -4.34 -16.45 -16.75
C ILE A 263 -5.58 -16.75 -15.92
N SER A 264 -5.53 -16.43 -14.63
CA SER A 264 -6.66 -16.54 -13.71
C SER A 264 -6.73 -15.34 -12.78
N GLY A 265 -7.94 -14.98 -12.36
CA GLY A 265 -8.19 -14.00 -11.30
C GLY A 265 -8.11 -14.56 -9.88
N VAL A 266 -7.99 -15.88 -9.72
CA VAL A 266 -7.99 -16.53 -8.40
C VAL A 266 -6.68 -17.26 -8.15
N ASN A 267 -6.30 -17.38 -6.88
CA ASN A 267 -5.14 -18.19 -6.50
C ASN A 267 -5.42 -19.69 -6.77
N TRP A 268 -4.37 -20.44 -7.12
CA TRP A 268 -4.49 -21.86 -7.44
C TRP A 268 -4.98 -22.71 -6.25
N TRP A 269 -4.62 -22.34 -5.01
CA TRP A 269 -5.11 -23.02 -3.79
C TRP A 269 -6.60 -22.74 -3.52
N ASN A 270 -7.20 -21.76 -4.20
CA ASN A 270 -8.64 -21.53 -4.19
C ASN A 270 -9.36 -22.21 -5.37
N LYS A 271 -8.64 -22.99 -6.20
CA LYS A 271 -9.25 -23.85 -7.20
C LYS A 271 -9.50 -25.24 -6.63
N ARG A 272 -10.50 -25.90 -7.20
CA ARG A 272 -10.87 -27.28 -6.87
C ARG A 272 -10.88 -28.11 -8.13
N ASP A 273 -10.30 -29.29 -8.06
CA ASP A 273 -10.33 -30.25 -9.15
C ASP A 273 -11.66 -31.04 -9.19
N ALA A 274 -11.75 -32.05 -10.06
CA ALA A 274 -12.95 -32.88 -10.18
C ALA A 274 -13.26 -33.72 -8.94
N TYR A 275 -12.30 -33.91 -8.03
CA TYR A 275 -12.47 -34.59 -6.74
C TYR A 275 -12.86 -33.60 -5.62
N GLY A 276 -12.83 -32.29 -5.89
CA GLY A 276 -13.09 -31.26 -4.90
C GLY A 276 -11.88 -30.97 -4.02
N GLU A 277 -10.68 -31.38 -4.44
CA GLU A 277 -9.42 -31.16 -3.74
C GLU A 277 -8.67 -29.94 -4.32
N GLU A 278 -7.73 -29.39 -3.55
CA GLU A 278 -6.82 -28.37 -4.04
C GLU A 278 -5.94 -28.90 -5.18
N LEU A 279 -5.51 -28.00 -6.07
CA LEU A 279 -4.65 -28.42 -7.19
C LEU A 279 -3.34 -29.01 -6.67
N ASP A 280 -2.93 -30.13 -7.25
CA ASP A 280 -1.65 -30.77 -6.92
C ASP A 280 -0.48 -29.87 -7.31
N GLN A 281 0.39 -29.57 -6.34
CA GLN A 281 1.57 -28.73 -6.53
C GLN A 281 2.81 -29.49 -7.01
N SER A 282 2.75 -30.80 -7.19
CA SER A 282 3.88 -31.65 -7.60
C SER A 282 4.33 -31.42 -9.06
N ASP A 283 3.45 -30.86 -9.90
CA ASP A 283 3.76 -30.43 -11.28
C ASP A 283 2.84 -29.24 -11.66
N LEU A 284 2.88 -28.19 -10.84
CA LEU A 284 2.01 -27.03 -11.01
C LEU A 284 2.71 -25.96 -11.85
N ILE A 285 2.01 -25.55 -12.91
CA ILE A 285 2.29 -24.32 -13.65
C ILE A 285 1.04 -23.47 -13.60
N TYR A 286 1.15 -22.28 -13.03
CA TYR A 286 0.02 -21.40 -12.80
C TYR A 286 0.34 -19.94 -13.06
N ARG A 287 -0.64 -19.20 -13.57
CA ARG A 287 -0.54 -17.75 -13.77
C ARG A 287 -1.75 -17.07 -13.15
N LYS A 288 -1.49 -16.12 -12.25
CA LYS A 288 -2.52 -15.26 -11.66
C LYS A 288 -2.21 -13.81 -12.00
N VAL A 289 -3.21 -13.05 -12.44
CA VAL A 289 -3.09 -11.59 -12.54
C VAL A 289 -2.97 -11.03 -11.12
N GLU A 290 -1.90 -10.32 -10.84
CA GLU A 290 -1.70 -9.66 -9.55
C GLU A 290 -2.21 -8.23 -9.60
N GLN A 291 -1.87 -7.46 -10.64
CA GLN A 291 -2.25 -6.06 -10.78
C GLN A 291 -2.51 -5.68 -12.25
N LEU A 292 -3.37 -4.68 -12.43
CA LEU A 292 -3.55 -3.92 -13.66
C LEU A 292 -3.32 -2.44 -13.31
N LYS A 293 -2.23 -1.86 -13.77
CA LYS A 293 -1.79 -0.50 -13.43
C LYS A 293 -0.86 0.01 -14.52
N ASP A 294 -0.93 1.30 -14.86
CA ASP A 294 0.14 1.95 -15.63
C ASP A 294 1.36 2.10 -14.73
N ILE A 295 2.43 1.37 -15.03
CA ILE A 295 3.65 1.33 -14.19
C ILE A 295 4.79 2.17 -14.76
N ASN A 296 4.69 2.56 -16.03
CA ASN A 296 5.73 3.29 -16.74
C ASN A 296 5.33 4.72 -17.09
N ASN A 297 4.12 5.13 -16.70
CA ASN A 297 3.50 6.44 -16.91
C ASN A 297 3.38 6.81 -18.40
N ASP A 298 3.03 5.85 -19.24
CA ASP A 298 2.76 6.05 -20.67
C ASP A 298 1.26 6.25 -21.00
N GLY A 299 0.40 6.16 -19.98
CA GLY A 299 -1.05 6.31 -20.08
C GLY A 299 -1.77 5.04 -20.50
N LEU A 300 -1.09 3.90 -20.63
CA LEU A 300 -1.69 2.60 -20.89
C LEU A 300 -1.59 1.70 -19.66
N VAL A 301 -2.64 0.94 -19.43
CA VAL A 301 -2.66 -0.03 -18.32
C VAL A 301 -1.75 -1.21 -18.67
N ASP A 302 -0.82 -1.52 -17.78
CA ASP A 302 0.06 -2.68 -17.85
C ASP A 302 -0.50 -3.85 -17.02
N MET A 303 -0.11 -5.07 -17.36
CA MET A 303 -0.56 -6.29 -16.68
C MET A 303 0.60 -7.01 -16.00
N ILE A 304 0.46 -7.24 -14.70
CA ILE A 304 1.42 -7.97 -13.87
C ILE A 304 0.83 -9.35 -13.56
N VAL A 305 1.57 -10.40 -13.88
CA VAL A 305 1.15 -11.79 -13.70
C VAL A 305 2.17 -12.54 -12.83
N ARG A 306 1.72 -13.10 -11.71
CA ARG A 306 2.54 -14.06 -10.95
C ARG A 306 2.50 -15.41 -11.65
N TYR A 307 3.66 -15.83 -12.13
CA TYR A 307 3.92 -17.16 -12.65
C TYR A 307 4.46 -18.06 -11.54
N THR A 308 3.67 -19.04 -11.13
CA THR A 308 4.09 -20.05 -10.16
C THR A 308 4.44 -21.34 -10.89
N LYS A 309 5.67 -21.82 -10.67
CA LYS A 309 6.10 -23.16 -11.06
C LYS A 309 6.52 -23.93 -9.81
N SER A 310 5.92 -25.08 -9.58
CA SER A 310 6.22 -25.93 -8.43
C SER A 310 6.42 -27.37 -8.89
N SER A 311 7.51 -28.00 -8.45
CA SER A 311 7.77 -29.44 -8.60
C SER A 311 7.62 -30.20 -7.27
N GLY A 312 7.29 -29.48 -6.20
CA GLY A 312 7.11 -30.02 -4.85
C GLY A 312 7.13 -28.92 -3.80
N VAL A 313 7.02 -29.31 -2.53
CA VAL A 313 6.87 -28.38 -1.39
C VAL A 313 8.07 -27.42 -1.23
N LEU A 314 9.29 -27.88 -1.56
CA LEU A 314 10.54 -27.11 -1.39
C LEU A 314 11.08 -26.57 -2.71
N ASP A 315 10.52 -26.97 -3.84
CA ASP A 315 10.95 -26.50 -5.16
C ASP A 315 9.80 -25.75 -5.80
N ARG A 316 9.72 -24.47 -5.41
CA ARG A 316 8.72 -23.52 -5.91
C ARG A 316 9.38 -22.22 -6.29
N VAL A 317 9.08 -21.78 -7.50
CA VAL A 317 9.47 -20.47 -8.03
C VAL A 317 8.22 -19.66 -8.30
N ASN A 318 8.25 -18.42 -7.84
CA ASN A 318 7.28 -17.40 -8.22
C ASN A 318 8.04 -16.32 -8.98
N ASP A 319 7.84 -16.25 -10.29
CA ASP A 319 8.31 -15.13 -11.10
C ASP A 319 7.15 -14.15 -11.26
N TYR A 320 7.45 -12.86 -11.46
CA TYR A 320 6.44 -11.88 -11.87
C TYR A 320 6.71 -11.46 -13.32
N GLU A 321 5.78 -11.84 -14.19
CA GLU A 321 5.80 -11.53 -15.62
C GLU A 321 5.07 -10.20 -15.85
N ILE A 322 5.73 -9.25 -16.50
CA ILE A 322 5.21 -7.90 -16.77
C ILE A 322 4.91 -7.79 -18.26
N TYR A 323 3.70 -7.37 -18.59
CA TYR A 323 3.21 -7.19 -19.95
C TYR A 323 2.76 -5.74 -20.13
N LEU A 324 3.51 -4.98 -20.92
CA LEU A 324 3.19 -3.58 -21.18
C LEU A 324 1.97 -3.46 -22.08
N GLY A 325 1.10 -2.50 -21.76
CA GLY A 325 -0.10 -2.18 -22.51
C GLY A 325 0.24 -1.69 -23.92
N GLN A 326 -0.56 -2.11 -24.91
CA GLN A 326 -0.39 -1.68 -26.30
C GLN A 326 -1.72 -1.22 -26.88
N ASN A 327 -1.74 -0.01 -27.42
CA ASN A 327 -2.89 0.47 -28.19
C ASN A 327 -2.87 -0.13 -29.61
N THR A 328 -3.72 -1.13 -29.84
CA THR A 328 -3.91 -1.73 -31.17
C THR A 328 -5.33 -1.50 -31.66
N LEU A 329 -5.48 -0.61 -32.65
CA LEU A 329 -6.79 -0.22 -33.23
C LEU A 329 -7.75 0.37 -32.18
N ALA A 330 -7.24 1.29 -31.34
CA ALA A 330 -8.00 1.94 -30.26
C ALA A 330 -8.56 0.94 -29.24
N LYS A 331 -7.76 -0.08 -28.92
CA LYS A 331 -8.07 -1.09 -27.90
C LYS A 331 -6.79 -1.48 -27.18
N LEU A 332 -6.88 -1.61 -25.86
CA LEU A 332 -5.80 -2.13 -25.05
C LEU A 332 -5.58 -3.62 -25.38
N GLN A 333 -4.33 -3.98 -25.64
CA GLN A 333 -3.89 -5.35 -25.85
C GLN A 333 -2.57 -5.60 -25.11
N PHE A 334 -2.34 -6.85 -24.75
CA PHE A 334 -1.12 -7.30 -24.11
C PHE A 334 -0.33 -8.22 -25.04
N PRO A 335 1.02 -8.12 -25.05
CA PRO A 335 1.85 -8.99 -25.86
C PRO A 335 1.74 -10.47 -25.43
N LYS A 336 2.13 -11.37 -26.33
CA LYS A 336 2.13 -12.84 -26.08
C LYS A 336 3.25 -13.30 -25.15
N LYS A 337 4.27 -12.47 -24.95
CA LYS A 337 5.43 -12.74 -24.10
C LYS A 337 5.59 -11.53 -23.19
N PRO A 338 6.08 -11.74 -21.96
CA PRO A 338 6.33 -10.63 -21.07
C PRO A 338 7.46 -9.77 -21.62
N ASP A 339 7.33 -8.46 -21.42
CA ASP A 339 8.35 -7.46 -21.72
C ASP A 339 9.47 -7.49 -20.67
N SER A 340 9.12 -7.83 -19.42
CA SER A 340 10.06 -8.03 -18.32
C SER A 340 9.64 -9.18 -17.41
N VAL A 341 10.62 -9.83 -16.77
CA VAL A 341 10.34 -10.86 -15.76
C VAL A 341 11.18 -10.60 -14.52
N ILE A 342 10.50 -10.39 -13.40
CA ILE A 342 11.13 -10.22 -12.09
C ILE A 342 11.46 -11.60 -11.54
N ARG A 343 12.76 -11.81 -11.27
CA ARG A 343 13.32 -13.04 -10.74
C ARG A 343 14.43 -12.70 -9.75
N ALA A 344 14.46 -13.41 -8.65
CA ALA A 344 15.58 -13.42 -7.72
C ALA A 344 15.69 -14.82 -7.08
N ASP A 345 16.67 -14.99 -6.21
CA ASP A 345 16.86 -16.26 -5.50
C ASP A 345 15.72 -16.51 -4.50
N GLY A 346 15.40 -17.80 -4.28
CA GLY A 346 14.29 -18.22 -3.42
C GLY A 346 12.88 -18.10 -4.04
N THR A 347 11.86 -18.40 -3.25
CA THR A 347 10.45 -18.19 -3.65
C THR A 347 10.07 -16.73 -3.40
N LEU A 348 9.77 -15.99 -4.47
CA LEU A 348 9.32 -14.60 -4.35
C LEU A 348 7.88 -14.49 -3.83
N THR A 349 7.65 -13.51 -2.97
CA THR A 349 6.35 -13.13 -2.40
C THR A 349 6.31 -11.61 -2.15
N GLY A 350 5.16 -11.08 -1.72
CA GLY A 350 5.05 -9.66 -1.33
C GLY A 350 5.41 -8.68 -2.45
N PHE A 351 4.88 -8.91 -3.66
CA PHE A 351 5.10 -8.01 -4.79
C PHE A 351 4.41 -6.68 -4.55
N GLU A 352 5.20 -5.61 -4.59
CA GLU A 352 4.76 -4.23 -4.43
C GLU A 352 5.36 -3.38 -5.55
N LEU A 353 4.57 -2.41 -6.01
CA LEU A 353 4.98 -1.37 -6.94
C LEU A 353 5.07 -0.06 -6.16
N VAL A 354 6.22 0.58 -6.21
CA VAL A 354 6.50 1.81 -5.44
C VAL A 354 7.36 2.72 -6.28
N ASP A 355 6.99 3.99 -6.42
CA ASP A 355 7.85 5.03 -7.00
C ASP A 355 8.87 5.45 -5.93
N ILE A 356 10.10 4.95 -6.03
CA ILE A 356 11.14 5.15 -5.00
C ILE A 356 11.91 6.44 -5.26
N ASP A 357 12.13 6.79 -6.53
CA ASP A 357 12.95 7.94 -6.90
C ASP A 357 12.16 9.15 -7.45
N GLY A 358 10.83 9.08 -7.42
CA GLY A 358 9.92 10.18 -7.75
C GLY A 358 9.81 10.44 -9.25
N ASP A 359 10.23 9.52 -10.11
CA ASP A 359 10.16 9.67 -11.57
C ASP A 359 8.80 9.28 -12.18
N LYS A 360 7.85 8.86 -11.33
CA LYS A 360 6.51 8.35 -11.67
C LYS A 360 6.51 7.00 -12.37
N ARG A 361 7.60 6.24 -12.31
CA ARG A 361 7.70 4.90 -12.86
C ARG A 361 7.96 3.98 -11.70
N ASP A 362 7.13 2.96 -11.55
CA ASP A 362 7.18 2.15 -10.34
C ASP A 362 8.43 1.25 -10.34
N GLU A 363 9.19 1.25 -9.25
CA GLU A 363 10.08 0.16 -8.90
C GLU A 363 9.27 -1.07 -8.47
N VAL A 364 9.88 -2.25 -8.62
CA VAL A 364 9.33 -3.49 -8.04
C VAL A 364 10.07 -3.83 -6.76
N MET A 365 9.34 -4.03 -5.67
CA MET A 365 9.82 -4.66 -4.44
C MET A 365 9.24 -6.06 -4.29
N VAL A 366 10.09 -7.04 -3.99
CA VAL A 366 9.69 -8.42 -3.69
C VAL A 366 10.53 -9.01 -2.56
N SER A 367 9.94 -9.95 -1.83
CA SER A 367 10.61 -10.71 -0.78
C SER A 367 10.92 -12.14 -1.22
N GLY A 368 12.19 -12.52 -1.22
CA GLY A 368 12.69 -13.86 -1.53
C GLY A 368 12.92 -14.70 -0.28
N PHE A 369 12.45 -15.94 -0.32
CA PHE A 369 12.66 -16.92 0.75
C PHE A 369 13.31 -18.18 0.20
N ASP A 370 14.51 -18.52 0.67
CA ASP A 370 15.15 -19.81 0.37
C ASP A 370 14.71 -20.88 1.39
N ILE A 371 13.73 -21.70 1.02
CA ILE A 371 13.16 -22.73 1.90
C ILE A 371 13.78 -24.09 1.57
N GLY A 372 15.01 -24.29 2.05
CA GLY A 372 15.72 -25.57 2.03
C GLY A 372 15.57 -26.36 3.34
N LEU A 373 15.93 -27.65 3.31
CA LEU A 373 15.94 -28.50 4.52
C LEU A 373 16.88 -27.94 5.61
N SER A 374 18.05 -27.40 5.20
CA SER A 374 19.00 -26.76 6.10
C SER A 374 18.40 -25.54 6.79
N GLN A 375 17.68 -24.70 6.04
CA GLN A 375 17.04 -23.50 6.54
C GLN A 375 15.88 -23.85 7.48
N ILE A 376 15.09 -24.88 7.17
CA ILE A 376 14.06 -25.38 8.09
C ILE A 376 14.70 -25.84 9.41
N ILE A 377 15.77 -26.63 9.36
CA ILE A 377 16.46 -27.09 10.59
C ILE A 377 17.06 -25.88 11.33
N GLY A 378 17.67 -24.95 10.61
CA GLY A 378 18.21 -23.70 11.16
C GLY A 378 17.14 -22.93 11.92
N ALA A 379 16.00 -22.66 11.28
CA ALA A 379 14.87 -21.94 11.86
C ALA A 379 14.31 -22.61 13.12
N LEU A 380 14.26 -23.95 13.16
CA LEU A 380 13.83 -24.69 14.35
C LEU A 380 14.84 -24.57 15.52
N VAL A 381 16.10 -24.23 15.24
CA VAL A 381 17.15 -24.08 16.25
C VAL A 381 17.35 -22.61 16.66
N SER A 382 17.38 -21.69 15.70
CA SER A 382 17.58 -20.25 15.93
C SER A 382 16.30 -19.52 16.31
N GLY A 383 15.14 -19.99 15.83
CA GLY A 383 13.88 -19.24 15.91
C GLY A 383 13.80 -18.09 14.91
N GLY A 384 14.56 -18.14 13.81
CA GLY A 384 14.57 -17.09 12.77
C GLY A 384 14.84 -17.64 11.37
N ILE A 385 14.37 -16.93 10.35
CA ILE A 385 14.56 -17.25 8.92
C ILE A 385 15.02 -15.99 8.20
N ASP A 386 16.10 -16.10 7.44
CA ASP A 386 16.58 -15.02 6.59
C ASP A 386 15.64 -14.83 5.39
N GLN A 387 15.33 -13.59 5.09
CA GLN A 387 14.51 -13.14 3.98
C GLN A 387 15.28 -12.07 3.21
N ASP A 388 15.36 -12.22 1.89
CA ASP A 388 15.95 -11.21 1.03
C ASP A 388 14.87 -10.25 0.51
N VAL A 389 15.10 -8.95 0.67
CA VAL A 389 14.31 -7.89 0.04
C VAL A 389 15.02 -7.46 -1.24
N HIS A 390 14.39 -7.67 -2.38
CA HIS A 390 14.93 -7.32 -3.69
C HIS A 390 14.15 -6.14 -4.30
N LEU A 391 14.89 -5.18 -4.85
CA LEU A 391 14.33 -4.01 -5.53
C LEU A 391 14.83 -3.96 -6.98
N PHE A 392 13.91 -3.77 -7.91
CA PHE A 392 14.17 -3.67 -9.34
C PHE A 392 13.72 -2.30 -9.84
N LYS A 393 14.66 -1.56 -10.41
CA LYS A 393 14.46 -0.24 -11.02
C LYS A 393 14.11 -0.37 -12.48
N MET A 394 13.14 0.41 -12.93
CA MET A 394 12.76 0.47 -14.33
C MET A 394 13.83 1.25 -15.14
N ASN A 395 14.26 0.69 -16.26
CA ASN A 395 15.21 1.35 -17.17
C ASN A 395 14.50 2.33 -18.12
N ALA A 396 15.25 3.10 -18.91
CA ALA A 396 14.69 4.10 -19.82
C ALA A 396 13.80 3.53 -20.94
N GLU A 397 13.90 2.22 -21.23
CA GLU A 397 13.11 1.49 -22.22
C GLU A 397 11.87 0.79 -21.62
N SER A 398 11.45 1.17 -20.41
CA SER A 398 10.31 0.59 -19.66
C SER A 398 10.45 -0.91 -19.36
N GLY A 399 11.69 -1.38 -19.21
CA GLY A 399 11.99 -2.75 -18.78
C GLY A 399 12.68 -2.81 -17.42
N TYR A 400 12.62 -3.99 -16.80
CA TYR A 400 13.37 -4.30 -15.58
C TYR A 400 14.55 -5.21 -15.89
N ALA A 401 15.64 -5.05 -15.15
CA ALA A 401 16.80 -5.91 -15.27
C ALA A 401 16.50 -7.34 -14.78
N ASN A 402 17.24 -8.33 -15.29
CA ASN A 402 17.11 -9.74 -14.87
C ASN A 402 17.67 -9.99 -13.45
N LYS A 403 18.30 -9.00 -12.83
CA LYS A 403 18.83 -9.04 -11.47
C LYS A 403 18.38 -7.80 -10.74
N ALA A 404 18.11 -7.94 -9.44
CA ALA A 404 17.75 -6.82 -8.60
C ALA A 404 18.85 -5.75 -8.59
N ASN A 405 18.44 -4.50 -8.55
CA ASN A 405 19.34 -3.35 -8.38
C ASN A 405 19.84 -3.26 -6.95
N VAL A 406 18.98 -3.61 -5.98
CA VAL A 406 19.31 -3.67 -4.56
C VAL A 406 18.82 -5.00 -3.99
N SER A 407 19.60 -5.59 -3.09
CA SER A 407 19.21 -6.75 -2.30
C SER A 407 19.70 -6.58 -0.88
N LYS A 408 18.80 -6.71 0.10
CA LYS A 408 19.09 -6.55 1.51
C LYS A 408 18.47 -7.71 2.28
N GLU A 409 19.23 -8.28 3.20
CA GLU A 409 18.78 -9.38 4.04
C GLU A 409 18.12 -8.82 5.32
N VAL A 410 17.00 -9.41 5.70
CA VAL A 410 16.30 -9.16 6.97
C VAL A 410 15.92 -10.50 7.61
N GLU A 411 15.82 -10.52 8.93
CA GLU A 411 15.48 -11.75 9.67
C GLU A 411 14.00 -11.73 10.09
N LEU A 412 13.28 -12.79 9.72
CA LEU A 412 11.92 -13.07 10.19
C LEU A 412 11.98 -13.92 11.45
N SER A 413 11.32 -13.50 12.53
CA SER A 413 11.25 -14.26 13.78
C SER A 413 10.18 -15.37 13.74
N PHE A 414 10.45 -16.50 14.39
CA PHE A 414 9.52 -17.62 14.52
C PHE A 414 9.54 -18.23 15.93
N SER A 415 8.37 -18.28 16.57
CA SER A 415 8.21 -18.89 17.89
C SER A 415 7.63 -20.29 17.80
N LEU A 416 8.44 -21.28 18.21
CA LEU A 416 8.01 -22.68 18.33
C LEU A 416 6.95 -22.92 19.42
N THR A 417 6.90 -22.05 20.42
CA THR A 417 6.00 -22.24 21.57
C THR A 417 4.59 -21.73 21.29
N SER A 418 4.48 -20.57 20.61
CA SER A 418 3.19 -20.02 20.20
C SER A 418 2.75 -20.50 18.81
N GLY A 419 3.68 -21.01 18.00
CA GLY A 419 3.45 -21.36 16.59
C GLY A 419 3.23 -20.12 15.71
N GLN A 420 3.68 -18.95 16.15
CA GLN A 420 3.51 -17.68 15.44
C GLN A 420 4.84 -17.25 14.81
N SER A 421 4.76 -16.75 13.57
CA SER A 421 5.84 -16.09 12.85
C SER A 421 5.63 -14.58 12.87
N GLY A 422 6.66 -13.81 13.18
CA GLY A 422 6.67 -12.38 12.94
C GLY A 422 6.87 -12.05 11.47
N SER A 423 7.01 -10.77 11.16
CA SER A 423 7.46 -10.26 9.86
C SER A 423 8.48 -9.15 10.09
N PRO A 424 9.58 -9.10 9.33
CA PRO A 424 10.56 -8.03 9.48
C PRO A 424 9.97 -6.68 9.07
N VAL A 425 10.54 -5.59 9.59
CA VAL A 425 10.22 -4.24 9.10
C VAL A 425 10.94 -4.07 7.77
N VAL A 426 10.16 -3.81 6.72
CA VAL A 426 10.62 -3.37 5.40
C VAL A 426 9.71 -2.24 5.00
N LYS A 427 10.19 -1.00 5.08
CA LYS A 427 9.36 0.19 4.90
C LYS A 427 10.08 1.24 4.07
N LEU A 428 9.33 1.89 3.18
CA LEU A 428 9.76 3.04 2.40
C LEU A 428 9.00 4.28 2.91
N ALA A 429 9.74 5.38 3.13
CA ALA A 429 9.19 6.67 3.54
C ALA A 429 10.22 7.79 3.27
N ASP A 430 9.80 9.01 2.96
CA ASP A 430 10.70 10.17 2.80
C ASP A 430 10.95 10.84 4.16
N LEU A 431 11.97 10.40 4.91
CA LEU A 431 12.21 10.89 6.27
C LEU A 431 13.00 12.21 6.31
N ASN A 432 13.66 12.58 5.22
CA ASN A 432 14.48 13.79 5.15
C ASN A 432 13.79 14.94 4.39
N GLY A 433 12.71 14.66 3.67
CA GLY A 433 11.91 15.61 2.89
C GLY A 433 12.53 15.98 1.54
N ASP A 434 13.39 15.13 0.98
CA ASP A 434 14.06 15.38 -0.30
C ASP A 434 13.26 14.90 -1.53
N GLY A 435 12.13 14.25 -1.30
CA GLY A 435 11.23 13.71 -2.32
C GLY A 435 11.59 12.30 -2.80
N LEU A 436 12.68 11.70 -2.30
CA LEU A 436 13.05 10.32 -2.54
C LEU A 436 12.61 9.46 -1.36
N GLN A 437 12.20 8.22 -1.64
CA GLN A 437 11.89 7.27 -0.57
C GLN A 437 13.19 6.76 0.07
N ASP A 438 13.25 6.74 1.40
CA ASP A 438 14.30 6.09 2.18
C ASP A 438 13.90 4.65 2.56
N LEU A 439 14.85 3.73 2.60
CA LEU A 439 14.61 2.33 2.96
C LEU A 439 14.92 2.07 4.44
N MET A 440 13.89 1.65 5.17
CA MET A 440 13.99 1.21 6.55
C MET A 440 13.88 -0.31 6.66
N LEU A 441 14.86 -0.92 7.33
CA LEU A 441 14.92 -2.36 7.58
C LEU A 441 15.09 -2.66 9.06
N SER A 442 14.40 -3.68 9.57
CA SER A 442 14.66 -4.20 10.92
C SER A 442 16.04 -4.85 11.01
N ASP A 443 16.76 -4.54 12.09
CA ASP A 443 17.98 -5.23 12.51
C ASP A 443 17.70 -5.87 13.88
N GLY A 444 17.10 -7.07 13.83
CA GLY A 444 16.46 -7.69 14.98
C GLY A 444 15.29 -6.87 15.54
N GLU A 445 14.99 -7.06 16.82
CA GLU A 445 13.81 -6.46 17.47
C GLU A 445 14.07 -5.07 18.09
N GLN A 446 15.32 -4.60 18.07
CA GLN A 446 15.76 -3.44 18.87
C GLN A 446 16.53 -2.39 18.07
N ALA A 447 16.66 -2.57 16.76
CA ALA A 447 17.32 -1.62 15.90
C ALA A 447 16.62 -1.50 14.54
N LEU A 448 16.59 -0.28 14.02
CA LEU A 448 16.14 0.06 12.68
C LEU A 448 17.36 0.56 11.90
N ARG A 449 17.59 0.02 10.70
CA ARG A 449 18.57 0.56 9.75
C ARG A 449 17.85 1.41 8.72
N LEU A 450 18.39 2.59 8.46
CA LEU A 450 17.91 3.53 7.47
C LEU A 450 18.95 3.69 6.36
N TYR A 451 18.55 3.45 5.12
CA TYR A 451 19.34 3.73 3.92
C TYR A 451 18.67 4.89 3.19
N LEU A 452 19.37 6.02 3.07
CA LEU A 452 18.81 7.21 2.43
C LEU A 452 18.65 7.00 0.92
N GLY A 453 17.61 7.57 0.33
CA GLY A 453 17.44 7.62 -1.12
C GLY A 453 18.65 8.29 -1.81
N ASP A 454 19.12 7.71 -2.92
CA ASP A 454 20.18 8.31 -3.76
C ASP A 454 19.87 8.13 -5.24
N GLY A 455 19.11 9.06 -5.81
CA GLY A 455 18.78 9.09 -7.24
C GLY A 455 19.96 9.33 -8.18
N SER A 456 21.17 9.64 -7.66
CA SER A 456 22.36 9.92 -8.46
C SER A 456 23.27 8.69 -8.66
N LYS A 457 23.33 7.79 -7.67
CA LYS A 457 24.19 6.58 -7.69
C LYS A 457 23.43 5.26 -7.69
N GLY A 458 22.11 5.26 -7.46
CA GLY A 458 21.35 4.03 -7.34
C GLY A 458 19.90 4.29 -6.95
N LEU A 459 19.38 3.43 -6.06
CA LEU A 459 18.13 3.68 -5.35
C LEU A 459 18.41 4.24 -3.95
N PHE A 460 19.43 3.73 -3.26
CA PHE A 460 19.81 4.15 -1.91
C PHE A 460 21.34 4.29 -1.76
N ASP A 461 21.78 4.99 -0.72
CA ASP A 461 23.16 4.95 -0.26
C ASP A 461 23.53 3.52 0.22
N ASP A 462 24.81 3.16 0.06
CA ASP A 462 25.35 1.90 0.54
C ASP A 462 25.49 1.90 2.07
N ASP A 463 25.78 3.07 2.65
CA ASP A 463 25.86 3.28 4.09
C ASP A 463 24.45 3.40 4.71
N SER A 464 24.30 2.92 5.95
CA SER A 464 23.06 3.05 6.71
C SER A 464 23.27 3.67 8.08
N ASP A 465 22.29 4.46 8.51
CA ASP A 465 22.19 4.91 9.89
C ASP A 465 21.42 3.89 10.74
N GLY A 466 21.90 3.65 11.96
CA GLY A 466 21.32 2.70 12.90
C GLY A 466 20.65 3.39 14.07
N PHE A 467 19.34 3.18 14.23
CA PHE A 467 18.55 3.73 15.31
C PHE A 467 18.19 2.65 16.33
N LYS A 468 18.45 2.91 17.61
CA LYS A 468 18.01 2.01 18.70
C LYS A 468 16.54 2.26 18.98
N LEU A 469 15.70 1.31 18.57
CA LEU A 469 14.26 1.43 18.61
C LEU A 469 13.64 0.05 18.80
N GLN A 470 12.72 -0.07 19.75
CA GLN A 470 11.97 -1.30 19.91
C GLN A 470 11.00 -1.45 18.73
N LEU A 471 11.22 -2.47 17.91
CA LEU A 471 10.39 -2.76 16.74
C LEU A 471 9.28 -3.76 17.09
N PRO A 472 8.14 -3.71 16.38
CA PRO A 472 7.10 -4.70 16.55
C PRO A 472 7.53 -6.03 15.92
N GLN A 473 7.05 -7.14 16.48
CA GLN A 473 7.24 -8.46 15.85
C GLN A 473 6.56 -8.59 14.49
N GLU A 474 5.50 -7.82 14.26
CA GLU A 474 4.82 -7.72 12.96
C GLU A 474 5.27 -6.41 12.30
N GLY A 475 6.21 -6.48 11.36
CA GLY A 475 6.82 -5.31 10.74
C GLY A 475 5.81 -4.39 10.04
N SER A 476 4.71 -4.95 9.52
CA SER A 476 3.58 -4.18 8.95
C SER A 476 2.86 -3.28 9.96
N ALA A 477 3.13 -3.43 11.25
CA ALA A 477 2.59 -2.56 12.31
C ALA A 477 3.42 -1.29 12.53
N LEU A 478 4.54 -1.14 11.81
CA LEU A 478 5.22 0.14 11.60
C LEU A 478 4.69 0.75 10.30
N VAL A 479 4.04 1.91 10.41
CA VAL A 479 3.53 2.67 9.27
C VAL A 479 4.21 4.04 9.23
N SER A 480 4.19 4.68 8.07
CA SER A 480 4.72 6.02 7.86
C SER A 480 3.67 6.93 7.21
N ASP A 481 3.72 8.21 7.55
CA ASP A 481 2.91 9.27 6.95
C ASP A 481 3.43 10.65 7.41
N ASP A 482 3.32 11.71 6.61
CA ASP A 482 3.55 13.09 7.06
C ASP A 482 2.42 13.53 8.02
N LEU A 483 2.70 13.47 9.33
CA LEU A 483 1.69 13.67 10.37
C LEU A 483 1.54 15.14 10.75
N ASN A 484 2.59 15.92 10.62
CA ASN A 484 2.62 17.34 11.03
C ASN A 484 2.57 18.32 9.84
N ALA A 485 2.51 17.82 8.60
CA ALA A 485 2.52 18.55 7.34
C ALA A 485 3.81 19.37 7.12
N ASP A 486 4.97 18.87 7.57
CA ASP A 486 6.27 19.51 7.36
C ASP A 486 7.01 19.03 6.10
N GLY A 487 6.43 18.07 5.38
CA GLY A 487 6.98 17.48 4.16
C GLY A 487 7.94 16.32 4.41
N LYS A 488 8.07 15.85 5.66
CA LYS A 488 8.78 14.63 6.01
C LYS A 488 7.78 13.59 6.51
N ASP A 489 7.98 12.34 6.12
CA ASP A 489 7.22 11.25 6.69
C ASP A 489 7.64 10.99 8.14
N ASP A 490 6.66 10.82 9.01
CA ASP A 490 6.84 10.39 10.39
C ASP A 490 6.51 8.90 10.54
N LEU A 491 6.86 8.27 11.66
CA LEU A 491 6.61 6.85 11.91
C LEU A 491 5.62 6.62 13.05
N ILE A 492 4.78 5.59 12.88
CA ILE A 492 3.89 5.09 13.94
C ILE A 492 4.14 3.60 14.13
N ILE A 493 4.42 3.21 15.37
CA ILE A 493 4.66 1.81 15.75
C ILE A 493 3.58 1.34 16.69
N LYS A 494 2.89 0.26 16.30
CA LYS A 494 1.96 -0.45 17.17
C LYS A 494 2.46 -1.87 17.41
N TYR A 495 2.24 -2.38 18.62
CA TYR A 495 2.67 -3.71 19.02
C TYR A 495 1.51 -4.71 19.01
N GLY A 496 1.77 -5.88 18.47
CA GLY A 496 0.81 -6.94 18.20
C GLY A 496 0.74 -8.02 19.28
N ARG A 497 0.04 -9.10 18.96
CA ARG A 497 -0.20 -10.22 19.89
C ARG A 497 1.07 -11.00 20.26
N GLN A 498 2.09 -10.93 19.40
CA GLN A 498 3.37 -11.59 19.58
C GLN A 498 4.29 -10.80 20.52
N ASP A 499 4.04 -9.49 20.65
CA ASP A 499 4.74 -8.61 21.57
C ASP A 499 4.25 -8.78 23.02
N SER A 500 5.04 -8.26 23.97
CA SER A 500 4.67 -8.31 25.39
C SER A 500 3.31 -7.67 25.67
N LYS A 501 2.53 -8.22 26.61
CA LYS A 501 1.19 -7.72 26.93
C LYS A 501 1.16 -6.23 27.25
N ALA A 502 2.20 -5.70 27.89
CA ALA A 502 2.30 -4.28 28.23
C ALA A 502 2.44 -3.38 26.98
N LEU A 503 3.07 -3.87 25.92
CA LEU A 503 3.20 -3.14 24.65
C LEU A 503 1.87 -3.06 23.89
N GLN A 504 0.97 -4.01 24.09
CA GLN A 504 -0.30 -4.08 23.35
C GLN A 504 -1.31 -2.98 23.74
N TYR A 505 -1.03 -2.20 24.78
CA TYR A 505 -1.83 -1.05 25.26
C TYR A 505 -1.12 0.28 24.99
N LYS A 506 -0.19 0.31 24.04
CA LYS A 506 0.49 1.53 23.62
C LYS A 506 0.88 1.48 22.15
N PHE A 507 1.07 2.66 21.60
CA PHE A 507 1.76 2.86 20.32
C PHE A 507 2.79 3.98 20.48
N VAL A 508 3.77 4.03 19.59
CA VAL A 508 4.81 5.05 19.57
C VAL A 508 4.64 5.87 18.30
N VAL A 509 4.70 7.19 18.44
CA VAL A 509 4.81 8.13 17.32
C VAL A 509 6.24 8.65 17.31
N ILE A 510 6.88 8.70 16.14
CA ILE A 510 8.25 9.16 15.98
C ILE A 510 8.24 10.24 14.92
N MET A 511 8.51 11.47 15.33
CA MET A 511 8.58 12.60 14.42
C MET A 511 9.98 12.68 13.79
N ALA A 512 10.06 12.81 12.47
CA ALA A 512 11.31 13.09 11.77
C ALA A 512 11.64 14.59 11.84
N GLN A 513 12.90 14.96 12.08
CA GLN A 513 13.34 16.37 12.18
C GLN A 513 14.56 16.69 11.35
#